data_AF-A0A087RTJ1-F1
#
_entry.id   AF-A0A087RTJ1-F1
#
_cell.length_a   1.000
_cell.length_b   1.000
_cell.length_c   1.000
_cell.angle_alpha   90.00
_cell.angle_beta   90.00
_cell.angle_gamma   90.00
#
_symmetry.space_group_name_H-M   'P 1'
#
loop_
_entity.id
_entity.type
_entity.pdbx_description
1 polymer ?
#
loop_
_entity_poly.entity_id
_entity_poly.type
_entity_poly.pdbx_seq_one_letter_code
_entity_poly.pdbx_strand_id
1 'polypeptide(L)'
;MIEQLAKNIVSLKKEFEKTYDGKSQMQEIIPVSTSESFSIKQQDLELLHQFATKNPIYYNSYESTIDNTKCIVYEGDINKYWLNSIQHDASNAPFSPTWIMSAYVTTLMTKNLGYSEVIDIGSGDGRIAFCAKVLDMEAYSVELDEQLVDLQKLLVTTLDFHPFCSNATTFDYASLNLNHPVFFIGGLAQMGGVALATGVIDKIQPHDFWKK
;
A
#
# COMPACT_ATOMS: atom_id res chain seq x y z
N MET A 1 7.17 -18.93 7.60
CA MET A 1 5.78 -18.46 7.78
C MET A 1 5.40 -17.40 6.74
N ILE A 2 6.08 -16.24 6.70
CA ILE A 2 5.80 -15.16 5.71
C ILE A 2 5.97 -15.65 4.25
N GLU A 3 7.03 -16.39 3.95
CA GLU A 3 7.25 -16.92 2.60
C GLU A 3 6.10 -17.82 2.11
N GLN A 4 5.53 -18.64 3.01
CA GLN A 4 4.42 -19.51 2.67
C GLN A 4 3.15 -18.69 2.45
N LEU A 5 2.88 -17.70 3.30
CA LEU A 5 1.78 -16.75 3.11
C LEU A 5 1.90 -16.02 1.76
N ALA A 6 3.09 -15.55 1.41
CA ALA A 6 3.35 -14.89 0.12
C ALA A 6 3.08 -15.83 -1.06
N LYS A 7 3.55 -17.08 -1.00
CA LYS A 7 3.27 -18.10 -2.01
C LYS A 7 1.77 -18.37 -2.15
N ASN A 8 1.06 -18.49 -1.04
CA ASN A 8 -0.38 -18.74 -1.02
C ASN A 8 -1.16 -17.57 -1.63
N ILE A 9 -0.77 -16.32 -1.36
CA ILE A 9 -1.36 -15.12 -1.99
C ILE A 9 -1.11 -15.14 -3.50
N VAL A 10 0.11 -15.47 -3.96
CA VAL A 10 0.41 -15.57 -5.39
C VAL A 10 -0.46 -16.64 -6.06
N SER A 11 -0.60 -17.81 -5.45
CA SER A 11 -1.48 -18.87 -5.95
C SER A 11 -2.94 -18.41 -6.03
N LEU A 12 -3.47 -17.80 -4.96
CA LEU A 12 -4.83 -17.28 -4.92
C LEU A 12 -5.12 -16.30 -6.06
N LYS A 13 -4.20 -15.35 -6.30
CA LYS A 13 -4.34 -14.38 -7.40
C LYS A 13 -4.34 -15.05 -8.77
N LYS A 14 -3.46 -16.03 -8.99
CA LYS A 14 -3.40 -16.79 -10.23
C LYS A 14 -4.67 -17.60 -10.47
N GLU A 15 -5.23 -18.23 -9.44
CA GLU A 15 -6.49 -18.98 -9.59
C GLU A 15 -7.68 -18.06 -9.83
N PHE A 16 -7.72 -16.90 -9.18
CA PHE A 16 -8.73 -15.89 -9.46
C PHE A 16 -8.66 -15.39 -10.91
N GLU A 17 -7.48 -15.04 -11.42
CA GLU A 17 -7.30 -14.54 -12.78
C GLU A 17 -7.85 -15.51 -13.85
N LYS A 18 -7.74 -16.82 -13.62
CA LYS A 18 -8.29 -17.85 -14.53
C LYS A 18 -9.82 -17.90 -14.55
N THR A 19 -10.47 -17.48 -13.46
CA THR A 19 -11.92 -17.64 -13.25
C THR A 19 -12.66 -16.32 -13.34
N TYR A 20 -11.96 -15.19 -13.29
CA TYR A 20 -12.53 -13.87 -13.38
C TYR A 20 -13.00 -13.57 -14.80
N ASP A 21 -14.29 -13.29 -14.96
CA ASP A 21 -14.95 -12.94 -16.22
C ASP A 21 -15.48 -11.49 -16.24
N GLY A 22 -15.22 -10.74 -15.17
CA GLY A 22 -15.60 -9.33 -15.05
C GLY A 22 -14.74 -8.40 -15.91
N LYS A 23 -15.13 -7.12 -15.92
CA LYS A 23 -14.49 -6.07 -16.74
C LYS A 23 -13.89 -4.94 -15.90
N SER A 24 -13.83 -5.12 -14.58
CA SER A 24 -13.23 -4.14 -13.69
C SER A 24 -11.75 -3.95 -14.07
N GLN A 25 -11.26 -2.73 -13.90
CA GLN A 25 -9.87 -2.41 -14.21
C GLN A 25 -8.93 -2.73 -13.06
N MET A 26 -9.51 -2.86 -11.87
CA MET A 26 -8.80 -3.21 -10.66
C MET A 26 -9.60 -4.23 -9.86
N GLN A 27 -8.91 -5.19 -9.25
CA GLN A 27 -9.46 -6.16 -8.32
C GLN A 27 -8.59 -6.28 -7.06
N GLU A 28 -9.24 -6.52 -5.93
CA GLU A 28 -8.59 -7.06 -4.73
C GLU A 28 -9.33 -8.33 -4.31
N ILE A 29 -8.58 -9.28 -3.76
CA ILE A 29 -9.14 -10.50 -3.20
C ILE A 29 -8.63 -10.60 -1.78
N ILE A 30 -9.54 -10.57 -0.81
CA ILE A 30 -9.21 -10.63 0.61
C ILE A 30 -9.95 -11.82 1.22
N PRO A 31 -9.25 -12.78 1.87
CA PRO A 31 -9.88 -13.87 2.59
C PRO A 31 -10.82 -13.35 3.68
N VAL A 32 -12.01 -13.94 3.80
CA VAL A 32 -13.03 -13.53 4.79
C VAL A 32 -12.55 -13.81 6.22
N SER A 33 -11.77 -14.86 6.41
CA SER A 33 -11.34 -15.32 7.73
C SER A 33 -9.94 -15.91 7.74
N THR A 34 -9.34 -15.91 8.93
CA THR A 34 -8.08 -16.62 9.18
C THR A 34 -8.17 -18.10 8.80
N SER A 35 -7.08 -18.66 8.29
CA SER A 35 -6.95 -20.09 7.95
C SER A 35 -5.50 -20.56 8.04
N GLU A 36 -5.27 -21.86 7.87
CA GLU A 36 -3.91 -22.41 7.78
C GLU A 36 -3.15 -21.84 6.57
N SER A 37 -3.83 -21.69 5.42
CA SER A 37 -3.24 -21.09 4.21
C SER A 37 -3.02 -19.58 4.34
N PHE A 38 -3.90 -18.90 5.07
CA PHE A 38 -3.84 -17.45 5.30
C PHE A 38 -3.87 -17.17 6.79
N SER A 39 -2.75 -17.45 7.48
CA SER A 39 -2.57 -17.23 8.91
C SER A 39 -2.37 -15.74 9.23
N ILE A 40 -3.37 -14.93 8.92
CA ILE A 40 -3.49 -13.51 9.21
C ILE A 40 -4.48 -13.37 10.36
N LYS A 41 -4.20 -12.50 11.35
CA LYS A 41 -5.12 -12.34 12.47
C LYS A 41 -6.47 -11.86 11.94
N GLN A 42 -7.55 -12.33 12.54
CA GLN A 42 -8.90 -11.97 12.10
C GLN A 42 -9.14 -10.46 12.14
N GLN A 43 -8.67 -9.79 13.19
CA GLN A 43 -8.73 -8.33 13.32
C GLN A 43 -7.99 -7.62 12.18
N ASP A 44 -6.84 -8.15 11.76
CA ASP A 44 -6.06 -7.56 10.66
C ASP A 44 -6.86 -7.70 9.35
N LEU A 45 -7.44 -8.87 9.06
CA LEU A 45 -8.32 -9.06 7.89
C LEU A 45 -9.52 -8.12 7.90
N GLU A 46 -10.16 -7.93 9.06
CA GLU A 46 -11.27 -6.98 9.22
C GLU A 46 -10.84 -5.55 8.86
N LEU A 47 -9.65 -5.12 9.27
CA LEU A 47 -9.08 -3.82 8.91
C LEU A 47 -8.77 -3.73 7.41
N LEU A 48 -8.26 -4.79 6.78
CA LEU A 48 -8.05 -4.82 5.33
C LEU A 48 -9.37 -4.72 4.54
N HIS A 49 -10.44 -5.38 5.02
CA HIS A 49 -11.78 -5.22 4.46
C HIS A 49 -12.32 -3.80 4.69
N GLN A 50 -12.06 -3.18 5.84
CA GLN A 50 -12.42 -1.79 6.10
C GLN A 50 -11.72 -0.81 5.15
N PHE A 51 -10.45 -1.05 4.81
CA PHE A 51 -9.76 -0.27 3.79
C PHE A 51 -10.52 -0.30 2.47
N ALA A 52 -10.81 -1.50 1.97
CA ALA A 52 -11.46 -1.66 0.67
C ALA A 52 -12.89 -1.09 0.65
N THR A 53 -13.64 -1.23 1.75
CA THR A 53 -15.02 -0.73 1.83
C THR A 53 -15.11 0.79 2.01
N LYS A 54 -14.14 1.42 2.68
CA LYS A 54 -14.12 2.89 2.86
C LYS A 54 -13.51 3.63 1.68
N ASN A 55 -12.77 2.95 0.81
CA ASN A 55 -12.04 3.57 -0.29
C ASN A 55 -12.91 3.62 -1.58
N PRO A 56 -13.29 4.82 -2.06
CA PRO A 56 -14.13 5.00 -3.24
C PRO A 56 -13.54 4.50 -4.57
N ILE A 57 -12.27 4.07 -4.60
CA ILE A 57 -11.71 3.35 -5.76
C ILE A 57 -12.53 2.09 -6.03
N TYR A 58 -13.00 1.41 -4.99
CA TYR A 58 -13.79 0.19 -5.10
C TYR A 58 -15.27 0.53 -5.19
N TYR A 59 -15.90 0.22 -6.32
CA TYR A 59 -17.30 0.52 -6.58
C TYR A 59 -18.22 -0.70 -6.40
N ASN A 60 -17.67 -1.90 -6.34
CA ASN A 60 -18.43 -3.14 -6.19
C ASN A 60 -17.67 -4.16 -5.33
N SER A 61 -18.41 -5.09 -4.72
CA SER A 61 -17.82 -6.23 -4.04
C SER A 61 -18.76 -7.44 -4.03
N TYR A 62 -18.21 -8.64 -4.04
CA TYR A 62 -18.98 -9.88 -3.96
C TYR A 62 -18.18 -11.00 -3.29
N GLU A 63 -18.88 -11.97 -2.69
CA GLU A 63 -18.24 -13.17 -2.15
C GLU A 63 -17.89 -14.15 -3.27
N SER A 64 -16.70 -14.76 -3.20
CA SER A 64 -16.28 -15.83 -4.10
C SER A 64 -15.45 -16.87 -3.35
N THR A 65 -15.54 -18.13 -3.75
CA THR A 65 -14.65 -19.19 -3.26
C THR A 65 -13.61 -19.49 -4.32
N ILE A 66 -12.35 -19.23 -4.00
CA ILE A 66 -11.20 -19.39 -4.92
C ILE A 66 -10.24 -20.38 -4.26
N ASP A 67 -10.01 -21.52 -4.91
CA ASP A 67 -9.17 -22.62 -4.38
C ASP A 67 -9.51 -22.97 -2.91
N ASN A 68 -10.79 -23.29 -2.67
CA ASN A 68 -11.37 -23.59 -1.35
C ASN A 68 -11.26 -22.47 -0.30
N THR A 69 -10.84 -21.27 -0.69
CA THR A 69 -10.73 -20.11 0.19
C THR A 69 -11.90 -19.16 -0.06
N LYS A 70 -12.75 -18.95 0.95
CA LYS A 70 -13.81 -17.95 0.89
C LYS A 70 -13.20 -16.55 0.98
N CYS A 71 -13.43 -15.75 -0.05
CA CYS A 71 -12.90 -14.40 -0.19
C CYS A 71 -14.03 -13.40 -0.48
N ILE A 72 -13.77 -12.12 -0.20
CA ILE A 72 -14.47 -11.01 -0.83
C ILE A 72 -13.59 -10.49 -1.96
N VAL A 73 -14.18 -10.38 -3.14
CA VAL A 73 -13.59 -9.72 -4.29
C VAL A 73 -14.09 -8.29 -4.30
N TYR A 74 -13.18 -7.33 -4.33
CA TYR A 74 -13.48 -5.91 -4.52
C TYR A 74 -13.11 -5.50 -5.93
N GLU A 75 -14.01 -4.83 -6.62
CA GLU A 75 -13.81 -4.32 -7.97
C GLU A 75 -13.74 -2.80 -7.93
N GLY A 76 -12.77 -2.23 -8.65
CA GLY A 76 -12.53 -0.79 -8.67
C GLY A 76 -12.06 -0.25 -10.02
N ASP A 77 -12.06 1.08 -10.08
CA ASP A 77 -11.58 1.85 -11.22
C ASP A 77 -10.56 2.87 -10.71
N ILE A 78 -9.35 2.79 -11.25
CA ILE A 78 -8.24 3.67 -10.90
C ILE A 78 -8.01 4.78 -11.91
N ASN A 79 -8.66 4.74 -13.08
CA ASN A 79 -8.34 5.62 -14.21
C ASN A 79 -8.45 7.09 -13.84
N LYS A 80 -9.48 7.46 -13.09
CA LYS A 80 -9.66 8.85 -12.65
C LYS A 80 -8.43 9.35 -11.87
N TYR A 81 -7.94 8.53 -10.94
CA TYR A 81 -6.80 8.86 -10.08
C TYR A 81 -5.47 8.76 -10.84
N TRP A 82 -5.32 7.75 -11.68
CA TRP A 82 -4.20 7.60 -12.59
C TRP A 82 -4.03 8.81 -13.51
N LEU A 83 -5.10 9.23 -14.19
CA LEU A 83 -5.11 10.38 -15.10
C LEU A 83 -4.80 11.69 -14.39
N ASN A 84 -5.12 11.81 -13.11
CA ASN A 84 -4.75 12.98 -12.32
C ASN A 84 -3.26 12.94 -11.94
N SER A 85 -2.79 11.79 -11.47
CA SER A 85 -1.42 11.59 -11.02
C SER A 85 -0.41 11.90 -12.13
N ILE A 86 -0.66 11.45 -13.37
CA ILE A 86 0.25 11.70 -14.51
C ILE A 86 0.28 13.16 -15.00
N GLN A 87 -0.58 14.05 -14.47
CA GLN A 87 -0.51 15.49 -14.78
C GLN A 87 0.62 16.20 -14.03
N HIS A 88 1.05 15.63 -12.92
CA HIS A 88 2.25 16.09 -12.22
C HIS A 88 3.49 15.73 -13.04
N ASP A 89 4.60 16.47 -12.85
CA ASP A 89 5.87 16.12 -13.51
C ASP A 89 6.14 14.64 -13.27
N ALA A 90 6.18 13.88 -14.37
CA ALA A 90 6.17 12.43 -14.38
C ALA A 90 7.38 11.82 -13.64
N SER A 91 8.37 12.67 -13.33
CA SER A 91 9.51 12.40 -12.45
C SER A 91 9.13 12.16 -10.97
N ASN A 92 7.95 12.61 -10.53
CA ASN A 92 7.53 12.70 -9.13
C ASN A 92 6.18 12.05 -8.81
N ALA A 93 5.50 11.47 -9.81
CA ALA A 93 4.15 10.93 -9.67
C ALA A 93 4.12 9.41 -9.80
N PRO A 94 3.71 8.69 -8.74
CA PRO A 94 3.58 7.25 -8.78
C PRO A 94 2.13 6.82 -8.63
N PHE A 95 1.69 5.94 -9.53
CA PHE A 95 0.53 5.12 -9.23
C PHE A 95 0.52 3.82 -10.02
N SER A 96 1.12 2.76 -9.46
CA SER A 96 0.81 1.38 -9.85
C SER A 96 0.28 0.68 -8.61
N PRO A 97 -1.04 0.38 -8.52
CA PRO A 97 -1.61 -0.06 -7.26
C PRO A 97 -1.03 -1.41 -6.83
N THR A 98 -0.40 -1.43 -5.66
CA THR A 98 -0.01 -2.67 -4.98
C THR A 98 -1.25 -3.27 -4.34
N TRP A 99 -1.53 -4.55 -4.54
CA TRP A 99 -2.67 -5.20 -3.89
C TRP A 99 -2.56 -5.11 -2.36
N ILE A 100 -3.67 -4.87 -1.65
CA ILE A 100 -3.70 -4.69 -0.18
C ILE A 100 -3.05 -5.88 0.54
N MET A 101 -3.35 -7.11 0.12
CA MET A 101 -2.75 -8.32 0.69
C MET A 101 -1.23 -8.40 0.44
N SER A 102 -0.75 -7.86 -0.69
CA SER A 102 0.68 -7.76 -0.98
C SER A 102 1.36 -6.67 -0.16
N ALA A 103 0.69 -5.54 0.08
CA ALA A 103 1.15 -4.52 0.99
C ALA A 103 1.28 -5.10 2.41
N TYR A 104 0.24 -5.77 2.91
CA TYR A 104 0.24 -6.42 4.22
C TYR A 104 1.43 -7.37 4.42
N VAL A 105 1.68 -8.29 3.47
CA VAL A 105 2.81 -9.23 3.58
C VAL A 105 4.16 -8.54 3.52
N THR A 106 4.30 -7.53 2.67
CA THR A 106 5.54 -6.74 2.57
C THR A 106 5.82 -6.02 3.88
N THR A 107 4.79 -5.41 4.48
CA THR A 107 4.93 -4.70 5.75
C THR A 107 5.15 -5.66 6.92
N LEU A 108 4.54 -6.85 6.89
CA LEU A 108 4.82 -7.91 7.87
C LEU A 108 6.27 -8.39 7.80
N MET A 109 6.82 -8.55 6.58
CA MET A 109 8.23 -8.87 6.39
C MET A 109 9.13 -7.76 6.95
N THR A 110 8.75 -6.51 6.71
CA THR A 110 9.46 -5.33 7.22
C THR A 110 9.51 -5.32 8.75
N LYS A 111 8.37 -5.53 9.42
CA LYS A 111 8.33 -5.67 10.89
C LYS A 111 9.25 -6.78 11.38
N ASN A 112 9.24 -7.93 10.70
CA ASN A 112 10.11 -9.07 11.05
C ASN A 112 11.60 -8.80 10.84
N LEU A 113 11.96 -7.85 9.97
CA LEU A 113 13.34 -7.40 9.78
C LEU A 113 13.80 -6.40 10.85
N GLY A 114 12.92 -6.02 11.78
CA GLY A 114 13.26 -5.17 12.93
C GLY A 114 13.02 -3.68 12.75
N TYR A 115 12.43 -3.27 11.62
CA TYR A 115 11.97 -1.89 11.44
C TYR A 115 10.70 -1.63 12.25
N SER A 116 10.50 -0.40 12.68
CA SER A 116 9.32 0.03 13.45
C SER A 116 8.56 1.18 12.80
N GLU A 117 9.15 1.83 11.81
CA GLU A 117 8.59 3.00 11.13
C GLU A 117 8.57 2.77 9.61
N VAL A 118 7.45 3.09 8.97
CA VAL A 118 7.26 2.95 7.52
C VAL A 118 7.01 4.31 6.90
N ILE A 119 7.78 4.65 5.87
CA ILE A 119 7.58 5.85 5.06
C ILE A 119 7.17 5.37 3.67
N ASP A 120 5.90 5.61 3.33
CA ASP A 120 5.28 5.23 2.06
C ASP A 120 5.32 6.44 1.11
N ILE A 121 6.34 6.50 0.26
CA ILE A 121 6.56 7.57 -0.69
C ILE A 121 5.89 7.20 -2.00
N GLY A 122 5.09 8.12 -2.50
CA GLY A 122 4.27 7.80 -3.64
C GLY A 122 3.14 6.84 -3.30
N SER A 123 2.57 7.05 -2.13
CA SER A 123 1.69 6.11 -1.44
C SER A 123 0.38 5.81 -2.16
N GLY A 124 -0.03 6.61 -3.14
CA GLY A 124 -1.30 6.45 -3.82
C GLY A 124 -2.48 6.57 -2.85
N ASP A 125 -3.29 5.51 -2.71
CA ASP A 125 -4.38 5.45 -1.74
C ASP A 125 -3.94 4.99 -0.32
N GLY A 126 -2.62 4.84 -0.08
CA GLY A 126 -2.05 4.64 1.25
C GLY A 126 -2.00 3.20 1.75
N ARG A 127 -1.99 2.21 0.86
CA ARG A 127 -2.08 0.78 1.25
C ARG A 127 -0.94 0.30 2.14
N ILE A 128 0.30 0.68 1.82
CA ILE A 128 1.47 0.21 2.58
C ILE A 128 1.48 0.89 3.95
N ALA A 129 1.26 2.21 3.99
CA ALA A 129 1.13 2.98 5.23
C ALA A 129 0.00 2.46 6.13
N PHE A 130 -1.18 2.18 5.56
CA PHE A 130 -2.30 1.59 6.31
C PHE A 130 -1.94 0.21 6.86
N CYS A 131 -1.36 -0.67 6.05
CA CYS A 131 -0.93 -2.00 6.48
C CYS A 131 0.15 -1.94 7.58
N ALA A 132 0.98 -0.91 7.60
CA ALA A 132 1.95 -0.68 8.68
C ALA A 132 1.24 -0.42 10.01
N LYS A 133 0.22 0.46 10.02
CA LYS A 133 -0.58 0.71 11.24
C LYS A 133 -1.38 -0.52 11.66
N VAL A 134 -1.91 -1.33 10.73
CA VAL A 134 -2.55 -2.62 11.05
C VAL A 134 -1.59 -3.53 11.81
N LEU A 135 -0.30 -3.49 11.46
CA LEU A 135 0.76 -4.27 12.07
C LEU A 135 1.44 -3.55 13.25
N ASP A 136 0.79 -2.57 13.87
CA ASP A 136 1.31 -1.81 15.02
C ASP A 136 2.67 -1.14 14.77
N MET A 137 2.98 -0.78 13.52
CA MET A 137 4.14 0.04 13.17
C MET A 137 3.73 1.52 13.11
N GLU A 138 4.67 2.43 13.28
CA GLU A 138 4.42 3.83 12.96
C GLU A 138 4.51 4.03 11.44
N ALA A 139 3.69 4.93 10.89
CA ALA A 139 3.60 5.09 9.45
C ALA A 139 3.34 6.54 9.04
N TYR A 140 3.96 6.91 7.92
CA TYR A 140 3.82 8.20 7.26
C TYR A 140 3.66 7.96 5.77
N SER A 141 2.67 8.58 5.14
CA SER A 141 2.54 8.57 3.68
C SER A 141 2.85 9.94 3.10
N VAL A 142 3.61 9.97 2.00
CA VAL A 142 3.95 11.17 1.25
C VAL A 142 3.45 10.99 -0.18
N GLU A 143 2.46 11.79 -0.57
CA GLU A 143 1.82 11.74 -1.88
C GLU A 143 1.74 13.14 -2.47
N LEU A 144 2.00 13.26 -3.77
CA LEU A 144 1.99 14.54 -4.47
C LEU A 144 0.57 14.91 -4.94
N ASP A 145 -0.23 13.91 -5.29
CA ASP A 145 -1.59 14.08 -5.81
C ASP A 145 -2.61 14.25 -4.67
N GLU A 146 -3.22 15.42 -4.61
CA GLU A 146 -4.22 15.76 -3.59
C GLU A 146 -5.45 14.84 -3.61
N GLN A 147 -5.91 14.37 -4.77
CA GLN A 147 -7.06 13.46 -4.84
C GLN A 147 -6.72 12.09 -4.23
N LEU A 148 -5.48 11.63 -4.38
CA LEU A 148 -5.00 10.41 -3.74
C LEU A 148 -4.87 10.58 -2.22
N VAL A 149 -4.36 11.73 -1.76
CA VAL A 149 -4.34 12.09 -0.33
C VAL A 149 -5.75 12.16 0.25
N ASP A 150 -6.73 12.67 -0.51
CA ASP A 150 -8.12 12.72 -0.05
C ASP A 150 -8.72 11.33 0.18
N LEU A 151 -8.34 10.31 -0.59
CA LEU A 151 -8.71 8.93 -0.30
C LEU A 151 -8.10 8.46 1.03
N GLN A 152 -6.84 8.81 1.28
CA GLN A 152 -6.15 8.47 2.52
C GLN A 152 -6.83 9.12 3.75
N LYS A 153 -7.31 10.36 3.64
CA LYS A 153 -8.04 11.05 4.72
C LYS A 153 -9.35 10.34 5.13
N LEU A 154 -9.95 9.53 4.27
CA LEU A 154 -11.11 8.70 4.66
C LEU A 154 -10.69 7.55 5.58
N LEU A 155 -9.46 7.05 5.41
CA LEU A 155 -8.91 5.89 6.09
C LEU A 155 -8.26 6.23 7.44
N VAL A 156 -7.75 7.45 7.61
CA VAL A 156 -7.14 7.89 8.89
C VAL A 156 -8.14 7.90 10.05
N THR A 157 -9.44 7.91 9.76
CA THR A 157 -10.49 7.73 10.78
C THR A 157 -10.50 6.34 11.41
N THR A 158 -9.90 5.34 10.75
CA THR A 158 -9.72 3.97 11.26
C THR A 158 -8.33 3.82 11.90
N LEU A 159 -7.27 4.21 11.18
CA LEU A 159 -5.89 4.11 11.62
C LEU A 159 -5.12 5.32 11.09
N ASP A 160 -4.56 6.13 11.98
CA ASP A 160 -3.78 7.31 11.57
C ASP A 160 -2.38 6.92 11.12
N PHE A 161 -2.10 7.14 9.83
CA PHE A 161 -0.80 6.94 9.18
C PHE A 161 -0.23 8.23 8.60
N HIS A 162 -0.69 9.39 9.10
CA HIS A 162 -0.10 10.71 8.84
C HIS A 162 0.11 11.03 7.34
N PRO A 163 -0.97 11.21 6.55
CA PRO A 163 -0.85 11.52 5.13
C PRO A 163 -0.39 12.97 4.89
N PHE A 164 0.68 13.11 4.12
CA PHE A 164 1.21 14.39 3.67
C PHE A 164 1.00 14.58 2.17
N CYS A 165 0.32 15.67 1.80
CA CYS A 165 0.27 16.14 0.42
C CYS A 165 1.52 16.97 0.13
N SER A 166 2.58 16.36 -0.38
CA SER A 166 3.87 17.02 -0.60
C SER A 166 4.70 16.35 -1.69
N ASN A 167 5.60 17.14 -2.29
CA ASN A 167 6.66 16.58 -3.13
C ASN A 167 7.71 15.91 -2.24
N ALA A 168 7.88 14.59 -2.43
CA ALA A 168 8.81 13.75 -1.68
C ALA A 168 10.29 14.14 -1.84
N THR A 169 10.67 14.79 -2.95
CA THR A 169 12.06 15.23 -3.18
C THR A 169 12.41 16.53 -2.45
N THR A 170 11.41 17.23 -1.91
CA THR A 170 11.58 18.46 -1.13
C THR A 170 11.02 18.35 0.29
N PHE A 171 10.50 17.19 0.66
CA PHE A 171 9.93 16.94 1.99
C PHE A 171 11.02 16.94 3.06
N ASP A 172 10.71 17.50 4.23
CA ASP A 172 11.61 17.53 5.39
C ASP A 172 11.49 16.25 6.23
N TYR A 173 12.20 15.20 5.81
CA TYR A 173 12.20 13.92 6.52
C TYR A 173 12.83 14.01 7.92
N ALA A 174 13.68 15.00 8.20
CA ALA A 174 14.27 15.17 9.53
C ALA A 174 13.21 15.53 10.58
N SER A 175 12.16 16.26 10.17
CA SER A 175 11.04 16.62 11.05
C SER A 175 10.29 15.42 11.64
N LEU A 176 10.37 14.24 10.99
CA LEU A 176 9.71 13.01 11.43
C LEU A 176 10.41 12.34 12.63
N ASN A 177 11.65 12.72 12.95
CA ASN A 177 12.43 12.17 14.07
C ASN A 177 12.53 10.62 14.09
N LEU A 178 12.71 10.02 12.92
CA LEU A 178 12.72 8.56 12.73
C LEU A 178 13.91 7.88 13.42
N ASN A 179 13.73 6.65 13.90
CA ASN A 179 14.76 5.87 14.59
C ASN A 179 15.12 4.55 13.88
N HIS A 180 14.12 3.75 13.49
CA HIS A 180 14.29 2.50 12.74
C HIS A 180 13.34 2.46 11.53
N PRO A 181 13.52 3.38 10.55
CA PRO A 181 12.65 3.49 9.40
C PRO A 181 12.99 2.52 8.27
N VAL A 182 11.96 2.16 7.50
CA VAL A 182 12.09 1.70 6.12
C VAL A 182 11.38 2.69 5.19
N PHE A 183 11.92 2.88 4.00
CA PHE A 183 11.32 3.72 2.96
C PHE A 183 10.84 2.84 1.80
N PHE A 184 9.55 2.90 1.51
CA PHE A 184 8.97 2.37 0.28
C PHE A 184 8.84 3.51 -0.71
N ILE A 185 9.42 3.36 -1.89
CA ILE A 185 9.38 4.38 -2.93
C ILE A 185 8.62 3.80 -4.12
N GLY A 186 7.33 4.14 -4.22
CA GLY A 186 6.52 3.89 -5.40
C GLY A 186 6.91 4.87 -6.50
N GLY A 187 7.16 4.39 -7.72
CA GLY A 187 7.61 5.20 -8.85
C GLY A 187 7.24 4.56 -10.18
N LEU A 188 6.83 5.35 -11.18
CA LEU A 188 6.65 4.83 -12.53
C LEU A 188 8.00 4.51 -13.18
N ALA A 189 8.13 3.26 -13.63
CA ALA A 189 9.37 2.72 -14.20
C ALA A 189 9.88 3.51 -15.42
N GLN A 190 8.99 4.16 -16.17
CA GLN A 190 9.33 4.82 -17.44
C GLN A 190 9.63 6.32 -17.31
N MET A 191 9.21 6.98 -16.22
CA MET A 191 9.20 8.46 -16.17
C MET A 191 9.74 9.08 -14.87
N GLY A 192 9.97 8.33 -13.79
CA GLY A 192 10.34 8.97 -12.52
C GLY A 192 10.96 8.11 -11.43
N GLY A 193 11.04 6.78 -11.58
CA GLY A 193 11.62 5.92 -10.55
C GLY A 193 13.04 6.32 -10.12
N VAL A 194 13.92 6.67 -11.07
CA VAL A 194 15.30 7.08 -10.74
C VAL A 194 15.34 8.49 -10.15
N ALA A 195 14.61 9.44 -10.71
CA ALA A 195 14.61 10.84 -10.24
C ALA A 195 14.01 10.94 -8.82
N LEU A 196 12.88 10.29 -8.59
CA LEU A 196 12.23 10.21 -7.28
C LEU A 196 13.12 9.49 -6.27
N ALA A 197 13.62 8.28 -6.59
CA ALA A 197 14.46 7.54 -5.68
C ALA A 197 15.75 8.28 -5.34
N THR A 198 16.46 8.85 -6.33
CA THR A 198 17.69 9.61 -6.11
C THR A 198 17.40 10.87 -5.29
N GLY A 199 16.36 11.63 -5.65
CA GLY A 199 15.99 12.86 -4.93
C GLY A 199 15.59 12.60 -3.48
N VAL A 200 14.87 11.50 -3.21
CA VAL A 200 14.55 11.07 -1.84
C VAL A 200 15.81 10.63 -1.09
N ILE A 201 16.66 9.80 -1.70
CA ILE A 201 17.91 9.34 -1.08
C ILE A 201 18.82 10.53 -0.74
N ASP A 202 18.95 11.51 -1.62
CA ASP A 202 19.73 12.74 -1.41
C ASP A 202 19.19 13.58 -0.23
N LYS A 203 17.89 13.47 0.09
CA LYS A 203 17.31 14.11 1.26
C LYS A 203 17.47 13.31 2.54
N ILE A 204 17.65 11.99 2.46
CA ILE A 204 17.81 11.13 3.64
C ILE A 204 19.29 10.95 4.02
N GLN A 205 20.20 10.85 3.05
CA GLN A 205 21.64 10.62 3.27
C GLN A 205 22.37 11.66 4.14
N PRO A 206 22.05 12.97 4.08
CA PRO A 206 22.72 13.97 4.92
C PRO A 206 22.45 13.79 6.41
N HIS A 207 21.45 12.97 6.76
CA HIS A 207 21.02 12.72 8.12
C HIS A 207 21.54 11.35 8.58
N ASP A 208 21.98 11.29 9.84
CA ASP A 208 22.65 10.13 10.46
C ASP A 208 21.77 8.88 10.64
N PHE A 209 20.67 8.72 9.89
CA PHE A 209 19.74 7.58 9.95
C PHE A 209 20.43 6.22 9.80
N TRP A 210 21.61 6.19 9.16
CA TRP A 210 22.37 4.98 8.84
C TRP A 210 23.62 4.77 9.72
N LYS A 211 23.91 5.68 10.66
CA LYS A 211 25.08 5.54 11.56
C LYS A 211 24.71 4.72 12.80
N LYS A 212 24.47 3.41 12.63
CA LYS A 212 24.48 2.44 13.73
C LYS A 212 25.17 1.16 13.29
#